data_AF-A0AAN6G7J2-F1
#
_entry.id   AF-A0AAN6G7J2-F1
#
_cell.length_a   1.000
_cell.length_b   1.000
_cell.length_c   1.000
_cell.angle_alpha   90.00
_cell.angle_beta   90.00
_cell.angle_gamma   90.00
#
_symmetry.space_group_name_H-M   'P 1'
#
loop_
_entity.id
_entity.type
_entity.pdbx_description
1 polymer ?
#
loop_
_entity_poly.entity_id
_entity_poly.type
_entity_poly.pdbx_seq_one_letter_code
_entity_poly.pdbx_strand_id
1 'polypeptide(L)'
;MAAAAAAAAVVLYDILPNAADADTRQQRPYALLPNPWVARLVLKAKQIPFVVRPITIAQLRASGPGSFWHRLGDALGTGERPQIPMIEHNGRLVGDSLTIADYLDAHFPHSPSAHLPELTSADAAAPAHALAHALAYDAALRLRGLVFSGHVPLAYEQATDRFDEPSRAWFRSDAKFGGMRNAYERILAKDKAAALAELRTFLSAYFVVLQPLPLPRIEGLSPSSSSSSSSSSSSSPDDIARLVSRPSDRQQQPRLFLSSRSQPGLLDFILFGWFLFTHTADRALNEAVWAHTSDKARAWLQHHQGGRFALQGEAAQGVGQWEGDVPLPGVEAWVDRMLSLYDNYPRKILNGEIVDGEPAVL
;
A
#
# COMPACT_ATOMS: atom_id res chain seq x y z
N MET A 1 37.48 14.17 14.97
CA MET A 1 36.40 13.76 14.05
C MET A 1 36.70 12.33 13.59
N ALA A 2 36.11 11.33 14.25
CA ALA A 2 36.22 9.95 13.78
C ALA A 2 35.47 9.84 12.45
N ALA A 3 36.12 9.30 11.42
CA ALA A 3 35.45 8.95 10.18
C ALA A 3 34.30 8.00 10.53
N ALA A 4 33.06 8.46 10.39
CA ALA A 4 31.91 7.59 10.51
C ALA A 4 32.12 6.48 9.48
N ALA A 5 32.37 5.25 9.94
CA ALA A 5 32.46 4.09 9.07
C ALA A 5 31.19 4.12 8.21
N ALA A 6 31.36 4.19 6.89
CA ALA A 6 30.23 4.22 5.98
C ALA A 6 29.37 2.98 6.28
N ALA A 7 28.16 3.21 6.81
CA ALA A 7 27.25 2.12 7.10
C ALA A 7 27.03 1.33 5.82
N ALA A 8 27.18 0.00 5.88
CA ALA A 8 26.98 -0.84 4.72
C ALA A 8 25.56 -0.61 4.18
N ALA A 9 25.45 -0.30 2.89
CA ALA A 9 24.15 -0.06 2.26
C ALA A 9 23.25 -1.32 2.37
N VAL A 10 21.96 -1.11 2.62
CA VAL A 10 20.98 -2.19 2.64
C VAL A 10 20.79 -2.73 1.22
N VAL A 11 20.77 -4.05 1.03
CA VAL A 11 20.43 -4.65 -0.26
C VAL A 11 18.98 -5.10 -0.22
N LEU A 12 18.12 -4.51 -1.06
CA LEU A 12 16.73 -4.94 -1.25
C LEU A 12 16.64 -5.91 -2.43
N TYR A 13 16.22 -7.14 -2.16
CA TYR A 13 15.97 -8.15 -3.18
C TYR A 13 14.53 -8.05 -3.70
N ASP A 14 14.40 -7.99 -5.02
CA ASP A 14 13.11 -7.89 -5.71
C ASP A 14 13.09 -8.70 -7.01
N ILE A 15 11.91 -9.12 -7.45
CA ILE A 15 11.68 -9.74 -8.75
C ILE A 15 11.00 -8.69 -9.62
N LEU A 16 11.67 -8.33 -10.70
CA LEU A 16 11.22 -7.29 -11.60
C LEU A 16 10.63 -7.89 -12.88
N PRO A 17 9.64 -7.24 -13.51
CA PRO A 17 9.11 -7.62 -14.81
C PRO A 17 10.20 -7.62 -15.87
N ASN A 18 10.21 -8.65 -16.71
CA ASN A 18 11.27 -8.91 -17.68
C ASN A 18 10.79 -9.50 -19.01
N ALA A 19 9.48 -9.49 -19.28
CA ALA A 19 8.96 -9.88 -20.60
C ALA A 19 9.17 -8.76 -21.59
N ALA A 20 9.99 -8.96 -22.63
CA ALA A 20 10.14 -8.01 -23.74
C ALA A 20 8.77 -7.44 -24.18
N ASP A 21 8.58 -6.14 -24.01
CA ASP A 21 7.38 -5.47 -24.50
C ASP A 21 7.49 -5.45 -26.02
N ALA A 22 6.53 -6.08 -26.69
CA ALA A 22 6.51 -6.17 -28.14
C ALA A 22 6.50 -4.77 -28.79
N ASP A 23 5.96 -3.77 -28.08
CA ASP A 23 5.72 -2.44 -28.61
C ASP A 23 6.71 -1.38 -28.10
N THR A 24 7.40 -1.60 -26.98
CA THR A 24 8.33 -0.61 -26.42
C THR A 24 9.73 -1.20 -26.16
N ARG A 25 10.68 -0.87 -27.04
CA ARG A 25 12.12 -1.18 -26.86
C ARG A 25 12.77 -0.52 -25.63
N GLN A 26 11.98 0.11 -24.76
CA GLN A 26 12.40 0.74 -23.51
C GLN A 26 11.78 0.01 -22.32
N GLN A 27 12.11 -1.27 -22.20
CA GLN A 27 11.79 -2.03 -20.99
C GLN A 27 12.74 -1.64 -19.88
N ARG A 28 12.38 -0.60 -19.13
CA ARG A 28 12.92 -0.52 -17.79
C ARG A 28 12.10 -1.45 -16.90
N PRO A 29 12.77 -2.23 -16.04
CA PRO A 29 12.08 -3.02 -15.04
C PRO A 29 11.37 -2.07 -14.06
N TYR A 30 10.08 -1.82 -14.27
CA TYR A 30 9.29 -1.14 -13.25
C TYR A 30 9.07 -2.12 -12.11
N ALA A 31 9.36 -1.70 -10.88
CA ALA A 31 8.90 -2.47 -9.72
C ALA A 31 7.38 -2.63 -9.84
N LEU A 32 6.91 -3.87 -10.02
CA LEU A 32 5.50 -4.21 -10.21
C LEU A 32 4.87 -4.64 -8.90
N LEU A 33 5.60 -5.44 -8.12
CA LEU A 33 5.02 -6.19 -7.02
C LEU A 33 4.78 -5.27 -5.81
N PRO A 34 3.61 -5.38 -5.15
CA PRO A 34 3.20 -4.42 -4.12
C PRO A 34 4.06 -4.50 -2.86
N ASN A 35 4.39 -5.71 -2.38
CA ASN A 35 5.16 -5.86 -1.14
C ASN A 35 6.59 -5.28 -1.26
N PRO A 36 7.33 -5.48 -2.37
CA PRO A 36 8.60 -4.80 -2.59
C PRO A 36 8.50 -3.27 -2.62
N TRP A 37 7.40 -2.70 -3.11
CA TRP A 37 7.16 -1.26 -2.99
C TRP A 37 7.02 -0.80 -1.54
N VAL A 38 6.35 -1.59 -0.69
CA VAL A 38 6.27 -1.28 0.75
C VAL A 38 7.68 -1.16 1.35
N ALA A 39 8.56 -2.14 1.08
CA ALA A 39 9.93 -2.09 1.59
C ALA A 39 10.74 -0.90 1.04
N ARG A 40 10.61 -0.57 -0.26
CA ARG A 40 11.25 0.64 -0.85
C ARG A 40 10.82 1.91 -0.14
N LEU A 41 9.51 2.07 0.05
CA LEU A 41 8.95 3.28 0.65
C LEU A 41 9.32 3.41 2.13
N VAL A 42 9.39 2.31 2.88
CA VAL A 42 9.91 2.31 4.25
C VAL A 42 11.38 2.73 4.27
N LEU A 43 12.24 2.17 3.41
CA LEU A 43 13.64 2.57 3.32
C LEU A 43 13.81 4.07 2.98
N LYS A 44 12.99 4.59 2.04
CA LYS A 44 12.98 6.01 1.69
C LYS A 44 12.47 6.91 2.81
N ALA A 45 11.38 6.54 3.48
CA ALA A 45 10.84 7.27 4.64
C ALA A 45 11.88 7.43 5.75
N LYS A 46 12.68 6.39 5.96
CA LYS A 46 13.72 6.33 6.98
C LYS A 46 15.06 6.91 6.51
N GLN A 47 15.14 7.37 5.25
CA GLN A 47 16.35 7.89 4.62
C GLN A 47 17.54 6.91 4.68
N ILE A 48 17.27 5.61 4.59
CA ILE A 48 18.29 4.56 4.65
C ILE A 48 18.84 4.35 3.24
N PRO A 49 20.16 4.48 3.01
CA PRO A 49 20.75 4.15 1.71
C PRO A 49 20.57 2.66 1.40
N PHE A 50 20.06 2.37 0.20
CA PHE A 50 19.88 1.00 -0.26
C PHE A 50 20.17 0.85 -1.74
N VAL A 51 20.42 -0.39 -2.14
CA VAL A 51 20.48 -0.82 -3.54
C VAL A 51 19.49 -1.94 -3.76
N VAL A 52 18.77 -1.91 -4.88
CA VAL A 52 17.90 -2.97 -5.34
C VAL A 52 18.73 -3.97 -6.13
N ARG A 53 18.66 -5.24 -5.71
CA ARG A 53 19.26 -6.37 -6.40
C ARG A 53 18.15 -7.19 -7.04
N PRO A 54 17.97 -7.11 -8.36
CA PRO A 54 17.03 -7.96 -9.08
C PRO A 54 17.38 -9.44 -8.88
N ILE A 55 16.38 -10.27 -8.65
CA ILE A 55 16.50 -11.72 -8.63
C ILE A 55 15.43 -12.36 -9.50
N THR A 56 15.71 -13.56 -9.99
CA THR A 56 14.76 -14.37 -10.74
C THR A 56 13.96 -15.29 -9.83
N ILE A 57 12.83 -15.80 -10.33
CA ILE A 57 12.07 -16.87 -9.67
C ILE A 57 12.94 -18.11 -9.43
N ALA A 58 13.84 -18.43 -10.37
CA ALA A 58 14.76 -19.56 -10.23
C ALA A 58 15.73 -19.35 -9.05
N GLN A 59 16.29 -18.16 -8.90
CA GLN A 59 17.15 -17.82 -7.75
C GLN A 59 16.38 -17.85 -6.43
N LEU A 60 15.16 -17.31 -6.39
CA LEU A 60 14.31 -17.36 -5.19
C LEU A 60 14.01 -18.79 -4.75
N ARG A 61 13.85 -19.70 -5.71
CA ARG A 61 13.50 -21.11 -5.49
C ARG A 61 14.70 -22.04 -5.37
N ALA A 62 15.91 -21.56 -5.62
CA ALA A 62 17.10 -22.39 -5.55
C ALA A 62 17.27 -22.99 -4.15
N SER A 63 17.60 -24.28 -4.11
CA SER A 63 17.98 -24.98 -2.88
C SER A 63 19.50 -25.18 -2.85
N GLY A 64 20.04 -25.44 -1.66
CA GLY A 64 21.46 -25.72 -1.45
C GLY A 64 22.25 -24.57 -0.82
N PRO A 65 23.55 -24.78 -0.57
CA PRO A 65 24.40 -23.83 0.13
C PRO A 65 24.38 -22.44 -0.53
N GLY A 66 24.17 -21.40 0.28
CA GLY A 66 24.15 -20.00 -0.17
C GLY A 66 22.83 -19.53 -0.79
N SER A 67 21.86 -20.42 -1.03
CA SER A 67 20.53 -20.01 -1.51
C SER A 67 19.72 -19.28 -0.42
N PHE A 68 18.67 -18.56 -0.81
CA PHE A 68 17.79 -17.88 0.16
C PHE A 68 17.16 -18.85 1.16
N TRP A 69 16.83 -20.07 0.72
CA TRP A 69 16.36 -21.14 1.60
C TRP A 69 17.36 -21.45 2.70
N HIS A 70 18.62 -21.71 2.32
CA HIS A 70 19.68 -22.04 3.27
C HIS A 70 20.00 -20.86 4.20
N ARG A 71 19.99 -19.63 3.67
CA ARG A 71 20.36 -18.44 4.43
C ARG A 71 19.27 -17.97 5.40
N LEU A 72 18.00 -18.16 5.07
CA LEU A 72 16.89 -17.89 6.01
C LEU A 72 16.72 -19.03 7.02
N GLY A 73 17.01 -20.27 6.62
CA GLY A 73 16.99 -21.43 7.52
C GLY A 73 15.68 -21.53 8.31
N ASP A 74 15.80 -21.68 9.63
CA ASP A 74 14.66 -21.82 10.54
C ASP A 74 13.74 -20.58 10.58
N ALA A 75 14.22 -19.40 10.15
CA ALA A 75 13.42 -18.17 10.14
C ALA A 75 12.28 -18.20 9.11
N LEU A 76 12.29 -19.13 8.15
CA LEU A 76 11.17 -19.32 7.23
C LEU A 76 9.93 -19.85 7.95
N GLY A 77 10.10 -20.71 8.96
CA GLY A 77 9.02 -21.52 9.52
C GLY A 77 8.81 -22.84 8.76
N THR A 78 8.04 -23.75 9.36
CA THR A 78 7.84 -25.11 8.84
C THR A 78 7.01 -25.10 7.55
N GLY A 79 7.61 -25.56 6.45
CA GLY A 79 6.93 -25.67 5.15
C GLY A 79 6.77 -24.35 4.39
N GLU A 80 7.31 -23.27 4.93
CA GLU A 80 7.33 -21.96 4.29
C GLU A 80 8.46 -21.86 3.26
N ARG A 81 8.38 -20.84 2.40
CA ARG A 81 9.34 -20.59 1.32
C ARG A 81 9.83 -19.14 1.37
N PRO A 82 11.03 -18.84 0.85
CA PRO A 82 11.45 -17.47 0.63
C PRO A 82 10.43 -16.71 -0.21
N GLN A 83 10.08 -15.52 0.25
CA GLN A 83 9.18 -14.60 -0.44
C GLN A 83 9.87 -13.24 -0.58
N ILE A 84 9.49 -12.47 -1.60
CA ILE A 84 9.92 -11.09 -1.76
C ILE A 84 8.89 -10.12 -1.16
N PRO A 85 9.33 -8.96 -0.65
CA PRO A 85 10.72 -8.52 -0.60
C PRO A 85 11.54 -9.25 0.47
N MET A 86 12.86 -9.23 0.27
CA MET A 86 13.83 -9.50 1.32
C MET A 86 14.84 -8.36 1.35
N ILE A 87 15.36 -8.02 2.53
CA ILE A 87 16.55 -7.16 2.65
C ILE A 87 17.73 -7.95 3.20
N GLU A 88 18.93 -7.49 2.88
CA GLU A 88 20.17 -7.88 3.56
C GLU A 88 20.82 -6.66 4.17
N HIS A 89 21.10 -6.76 5.48
CA HIS A 89 21.76 -5.74 6.26
C HIS A 89 22.61 -6.41 7.35
N ASN A 90 23.87 -6.00 7.49
CA ASN A 90 24.82 -6.60 8.44
C ASN A 90 24.93 -8.14 8.33
N GLY A 91 24.94 -8.66 7.09
CA GLY A 91 25.04 -10.10 6.80
C GLY A 91 23.77 -10.91 7.12
N ARG A 92 22.69 -10.26 7.56
CA ARG A 92 21.42 -10.91 7.91
C ARG A 92 20.37 -10.67 6.83
N LEU A 93 19.68 -11.74 6.42
CA LEU A 93 18.48 -11.65 5.61
C LEU A 93 17.23 -11.44 6.47
N VAL A 94 16.33 -10.59 5.99
CA VAL A 94 15.03 -10.32 6.59
C VAL A 94 13.99 -10.33 5.48
N GLY A 95 12.99 -11.21 5.55
CA GLY A 95 11.87 -11.28 4.60
C GLY A 95 10.58 -10.74 5.20
N ASP A 96 9.51 -10.70 4.40
CA ASP A 96 8.19 -10.11 4.72
C ASP A 96 8.22 -8.59 4.92
N SER A 97 7.37 -7.86 4.20
CA SER A 97 7.42 -6.39 4.21
C SER A 97 7.10 -5.76 5.58
N LEU A 98 6.31 -6.41 6.43
CA LEU A 98 6.00 -5.90 7.77
C LEU A 98 7.15 -6.22 8.73
N THR A 99 7.69 -7.44 8.68
CA THR A 99 8.88 -7.81 9.45
C THR A 99 10.10 -6.98 9.07
N ILE A 100 10.25 -6.62 7.79
CA ILE A 100 11.27 -5.67 7.32
C ILE A 100 11.06 -4.29 7.98
N ALA A 101 9.82 -3.79 8.05
CA ALA A 101 9.54 -2.52 8.71
C ALA A 101 9.92 -2.55 10.20
N ASP A 102 9.54 -3.60 10.93
CA ASP A 102 9.91 -3.78 12.34
C ASP A 102 11.43 -3.86 12.53
N TYR A 103 12.11 -4.62 11.67
CA TYR A 103 13.56 -4.74 11.69
C TYR A 103 14.23 -3.37 11.50
N LEU A 104 13.75 -2.57 10.54
CA LEU A 104 14.31 -1.25 10.26
C LEU A 104 14.01 -0.26 11.40
N ASP A 105 12.83 -0.30 12.02
CA ASP A 105 12.53 0.53 13.21
C ASP A 105 13.51 0.20 14.36
N ALA A 106 13.81 -1.09 14.59
CA ALA A 106 14.74 -1.51 15.64
C ALA A 106 16.21 -1.15 15.34
N HIS A 107 16.66 -1.21 14.09
CA HIS A 107 18.06 -0.99 13.71
C HIS A 107 18.38 0.46 13.33
N PHE A 108 17.37 1.28 13.06
CA PHE A 108 17.52 2.70 12.73
C PHE A 108 16.66 3.57 13.67
N PRO A 109 16.93 3.55 14.98
CA PRO A 109 16.06 4.12 16.03
C PRO A 109 15.77 5.61 15.88
N HIS A 110 16.68 6.36 15.26
CA HIS A 110 16.58 7.81 15.09
C HIS A 110 15.79 8.24 13.84
N SER A 111 15.42 7.30 12.98
CA SER A 111 14.60 7.58 11.80
C SER A 111 13.10 7.51 12.15
N PRO A 112 12.21 8.12 11.35
CA PRO A 112 10.76 8.03 11.56
C PRO A 112 10.29 6.57 11.64
N SER A 113 9.38 6.25 12.57
CA SER A 113 8.79 4.91 12.66
C SER A 113 7.93 4.61 11.44
N ALA A 114 8.01 3.39 10.90
CA ALA A 114 7.13 2.95 9.82
C ALA A 114 5.65 2.89 10.27
N HIS A 115 5.41 2.57 11.54
CA HIS A 115 4.07 2.39 12.12
C HIS A 115 3.47 3.69 12.64
N LEU A 116 4.28 4.52 13.28
CA LEU A 116 3.89 5.80 13.87
C LEU A 116 4.77 6.93 13.29
N PRO A 117 4.55 7.37 12.05
CA PRO A 117 5.51 8.20 11.32
C PRO A 117 5.70 9.62 11.88
N GLU A 118 4.85 10.07 12.80
CA GLU A 118 5.06 11.32 13.55
C GLU A 118 6.10 11.19 14.68
N LEU A 119 6.58 9.98 14.97
CA LEU A 119 7.56 9.67 16.01
C LEU A 119 8.85 9.10 15.41
N THR A 120 9.96 9.25 16.12
CA THR A 120 11.14 8.42 15.83
C THR A 120 10.84 6.97 16.18
N SER A 121 11.62 6.04 15.62
CA SER A 121 11.44 4.61 15.91
C SER A 121 11.71 4.28 17.37
N ALA A 122 12.66 4.97 18.01
CA ALA A 122 12.92 4.86 19.44
C ALA A 122 11.72 5.32 20.29
N ASP A 123 11.13 6.46 19.95
CA ASP A 123 9.97 7.00 20.67
C ASP A 123 8.74 6.12 20.46
N ALA A 124 8.52 5.63 19.23
CA ALA A 124 7.42 4.71 18.92
C ALA A 124 7.51 3.39 19.70
N ALA A 125 8.72 2.93 20.03
CA ALA A 125 8.95 1.73 20.83
C ALA A 125 8.79 1.96 22.35
N ALA A 126 8.63 3.21 22.81
CA ALA A 126 8.46 3.50 24.23
C ALA A 126 7.14 2.89 24.77
N PRO A 127 7.09 2.46 26.05
CA PRO A 127 5.88 1.87 26.63
C PRO A 127 4.62 2.73 26.51
N ALA A 128 4.78 4.06 26.51
CA ALA A 128 3.68 5.01 26.32
C ALA A 128 2.99 4.90 24.95
N HIS A 129 3.68 4.36 23.94
CA HIS A 129 3.19 4.21 22.57
C HIS A 129 2.92 2.76 22.16
N ALA A 130 3.18 1.78 23.05
CA ALA A 130 3.05 0.36 22.75
C ALA A 130 1.66 -0.03 22.21
N LEU A 131 0.57 0.51 22.79
CA LEU A 131 -0.78 0.25 22.30
C LEU A 131 -1.01 0.84 20.89
N ALA A 132 -0.58 2.08 20.65
CA ALA A 132 -0.74 2.72 19.35
C ALA A 132 0.05 1.96 18.26
N HIS A 133 1.27 1.52 18.59
CA HIS A 133 2.07 0.69 17.70
C HIS A 133 1.40 -0.64 17.39
N ALA A 134 0.88 -1.35 18.41
CA ALA A 134 0.19 -2.62 18.22
C ALA A 134 -1.07 -2.48 17.33
N LEU A 135 -1.84 -1.41 17.51
CA LEU A 135 -3.00 -1.11 16.66
C LEU A 135 -2.61 -0.77 15.22
N ALA A 136 -1.53 0.00 15.03
CA ALA A 136 -1.01 0.31 13.70
C ALA A 136 -0.53 -0.95 12.96
N TYR A 137 0.18 -1.84 13.67
CA TYR A 137 0.63 -3.12 13.13
C TYR A 137 -0.54 -4.03 12.75
N ASP A 138 -1.53 -4.22 13.63
CA ASP A 138 -2.73 -5.04 13.33
C ASP A 138 -3.52 -4.46 12.14
N ALA A 139 -3.68 -3.13 12.10
CA ALA A 139 -4.32 -2.46 10.97
C ALA A 139 -3.57 -2.70 9.66
N ALA A 140 -2.23 -2.65 9.66
CA ALA A 140 -1.41 -2.92 8.48
C ALA A 140 -1.52 -4.39 8.03
N LEU A 141 -1.50 -5.33 8.97
CA LEU A 141 -1.65 -6.76 8.70
C LEU A 141 -3.00 -7.08 8.05
N ARG A 142 -4.09 -6.55 8.63
CA ARG A 142 -5.45 -6.72 8.08
C ARG A 142 -5.60 -6.07 6.72
N LEU A 143 -5.15 -4.82 6.60
CA LEU A 143 -5.19 -4.08 5.36
C LEU A 143 -4.53 -4.88 4.24
N ARG A 144 -3.30 -5.37 4.47
CA ARG A 144 -2.53 -6.19 3.50
C ARG A 144 -3.34 -7.39 2.99
N GLY A 145 -4.01 -8.13 3.87
CA GLY A 145 -4.82 -9.29 3.49
C GLY A 145 -6.02 -8.90 2.60
N LEU A 146 -6.69 -7.80 2.93
CA LEU A 146 -7.89 -7.33 2.23
C LEU A 146 -7.56 -6.76 0.86
N VAL A 147 -6.52 -5.92 0.75
CA VAL A 147 -6.08 -5.43 -0.57
C VAL A 147 -5.56 -6.56 -1.45
N PHE A 148 -4.91 -7.58 -0.87
CA PHE A 148 -4.51 -8.77 -1.62
C PHE A 148 -5.71 -9.52 -2.18
N SER A 149 -6.74 -9.80 -1.36
CA SER A 149 -7.91 -10.55 -1.80
C SER A 149 -8.74 -9.80 -2.84
N GLY A 150 -8.77 -8.46 -2.79
CA GLY A 150 -9.48 -7.63 -3.77
C GLY A 150 -8.73 -7.44 -5.09
N HIS A 151 -7.42 -7.17 -5.04
CA HIS A 151 -6.65 -6.84 -6.26
C HIS A 151 -6.21 -8.05 -7.07
N VAL A 152 -5.85 -9.17 -6.42
CA VAL A 152 -5.38 -10.37 -7.13
C VAL A 152 -6.41 -10.88 -8.14
N PRO A 153 -7.70 -11.05 -7.80
CA PRO A 153 -8.71 -11.44 -8.78
C PRO A 153 -8.81 -10.50 -10.00
N LEU A 154 -8.47 -9.22 -9.86
CA LEU A 154 -8.65 -8.22 -10.91
C LEU A 154 -7.44 -8.12 -11.84
N ALA A 155 -6.23 -8.15 -11.28
CA ALA A 155 -5.01 -7.78 -12.02
C ALA A 155 -3.99 -8.93 -12.21
N TYR A 156 -4.22 -10.11 -11.64
CA TYR A 156 -3.20 -11.16 -11.61
C TYR A 156 -2.77 -11.65 -12.99
N GLU A 157 -3.70 -11.74 -13.94
CA GLU A 157 -3.42 -12.11 -15.33
C GLU A 157 -2.49 -11.09 -15.99
N GLN A 158 -2.90 -9.82 -15.99
CA GLN A 158 -2.18 -8.73 -16.64
C GLN A 158 -0.80 -8.54 -16.00
N ALA A 159 -0.68 -8.69 -14.68
CA ALA A 159 0.59 -8.66 -13.97
C ALA A 159 1.49 -9.85 -14.34
N THR A 160 0.92 -11.05 -14.46
CA THR A 160 1.65 -12.26 -14.82
C THR A 160 2.24 -12.17 -16.23
N ASP A 161 1.53 -11.52 -17.15
CA ASP A 161 1.97 -11.36 -18.53
C ASP A 161 3.20 -10.44 -18.68
N ARG A 162 3.49 -9.62 -17.65
CA ARG A 162 4.69 -8.76 -17.60
C ARG A 162 6.00 -9.51 -17.31
N PHE A 163 5.92 -10.80 -16.99
CA PHE A 163 7.09 -11.64 -16.73
C PHE A 163 7.41 -12.55 -17.92
N ASP A 164 8.70 -12.86 -18.07
CA ASP A 164 9.21 -13.82 -19.04
C ASP A 164 8.54 -15.20 -18.91
N GLU A 165 8.67 -16.03 -19.95
CA GLU A 165 7.94 -17.29 -19.99
C GLU A 165 8.23 -18.22 -18.79
N PRO A 166 9.50 -18.39 -18.32
CA PRO A 166 9.76 -19.19 -17.12
C PRO A 166 9.07 -18.67 -15.86
N SER A 167 9.09 -17.36 -15.62
CA SER A 167 8.47 -16.76 -14.44
C SER A 167 6.95 -16.74 -14.56
N ARG A 168 6.42 -16.47 -15.75
CA ARG A 168 4.99 -16.53 -16.06
C ARG A 168 4.43 -17.93 -15.85
N ALA A 169 5.10 -18.96 -16.35
CA ALA A 169 4.72 -20.36 -16.12
C ALA A 169 4.67 -20.69 -14.62
N TRP A 170 5.61 -20.17 -13.83
CA TRP A 170 5.56 -20.32 -12.37
C TRP A 170 4.36 -19.61 -11.75
N PHE A 171 4.10 -18.34 -12.09
CA PHE A 171 2.95 -17.59 -11.56
C PHE A 171 1.61 -18.25 -11.90
N ARG A 172 1.51 -18.93 -13.04
CA ARG A 172 0.33 -19.72 -13.45
C ARG A 172 0.25 -21.10 -12.82
N SER A 173 1.30 -21.57 -12.13
CA SER A 173 1.35 -22.93 -11.57
C SER A 173 0.66 -23.06 -10.21
N ASP A 174 0.09 -24.23 -9.93
CA ASP A 174 -0.47 -24.56 -8.60
C ASP A 174 0.58 -24.48 -7.49
N ALA A 175 1.85 -24.74 -7.81
CA ALA A 175 2.95 -24.63 -6.86
C ALA A 175 3.18 -23.19 -6.37
N LYS A 176 2.81 -22.16 -7.15
CA LYS A 176 2.77 -20.78 -6.67
C LYS A 176 1.75 -20.62 -5.53
N PHE A 177 0.66 -21.38 -5.53
CA PHE A 177 -0.43 -21.30 -4.57
C PHE A 177 -0.45 -22.48 -3.59
N GLY A 178 0.72 -23.00 -3.22
CA GLY A 178 0.82 -24.07 -2.21
C GLY A 178 0.26 -25.42 -2.68
N GLY A 179 0.23 -25.67 -3.98
CA GLY A 179 -0.31 -26.90 -4.56
C GLY A 179 -1.83 -26.94 -4.67
N MET A 180 -2.50 -25.79 -4.50
CA MET A 180 -3.95 -25.70 -4.73
C MET A 180 -4.26 -25.99 -6.20
N ARG A 181 -5.00 -27.07 -6.47
CA ARG A 181 -5.34 -27.51 -7.83
C ARG A 181 -6.07 -26.42 -8.62
N ASN A 182 -5.59 -26.14 -9.83
CA ASN A 182 -6.13 -25.15 -10.78
C ASN A 182 -6.26 -23.75 -10.15
N ALA A 183 -5.29 -23.34 -9.34
CA ALA A 183 -5.39 -22.09 -8.59
C ALA A 183 -5.49 -20.87 -9.52
N TYR A 184 -4.74 -20.86 -10.62
CA TYR A 184 -4.74 -19.77 -11.58
C TYR A 184 -6.12 -19.62 -12.24
N GLU A 185 -6.69 -20.70 -12.75
CA GLU A 185 -8.01 -20.70 -13.38
C GLU A 185 -9.10 -20.26 -12.41
N ARG A 186 -9.00 -20.65 -11.13
CA ARG A 186 -9.94 -20.22 -10.08
C ARG A 186 -9.87 -18.72 -9.82
N ILE A 187 -8.69 -18.12 -9.89
CA ILE A 187 -8.52 -16.65 -9.79
C ILE A 187 -9.16 -15.97 -11.00
N LEU A 188 -8.93 -16.50 -12.21
CA LEU A 188 -9.48 -15.93 -13.44
C LEU A 188 -11.01 -16.06 -13.53
N ALA A 189 -11.57 -17.14 -12.98
CA ALA A 189 -13.01 -17.39 -13.00
C ALA A 189 -13.82 -16.54 -12.02
N LYS A 190 -13.18 -15.78 -11.11
CA LYS A 190 -13.89 -14.88 -10.21
C LYS A 190 -14.65 -13.80 -10.99
N ASP A 191 -15.87 -13.51 -10.53
CA ASP A 191 -16.68 -12.40 -11.02
C ASP A 191 -15.95 -11.07 -10.75
N LYS A 192 -15.54 -10.40 -11.84
CA LYS A 192 -14.79 -9.14 -11.76
C LYS A 192 -15.66 -7.98 -11.28
N ALA A 193 -16.96 -7.99 -11.58
CA ALA A 193 -17.87 -6.94 -11.10
C ALA A 193 -18.02 -7.03 -9.58
N ALA A 194 -18.24 -8.24 -9.04
CA ALA A 194 -18.29 -8.45 -7.61
C ALA A 194 -16.96 -8.11 -6.91
N ALA A 195 -15.83 -8.58 -7.44
CA ALA A 195 -14.51 -8.31 -6.86
C ALA A 195 -14.15 -6.81 -6.87
N LEU A 196 -14.51 -6.09 -7.95
CA LEU A 196 -14.28 -4.65 -8.04
C LEU A 196 -15.19 -3.86 -7.09
N ALA A 197 -16.45 -4.28 -6.92
CA ALA A 197 -17.37 -3.69 -5.95
C ALA A 197 -16.89 -3.85 -4.51
N GLU A 198 -16.48 -5.06 -4.14
CA GLU A 198 -15.92 -5.38 -2.82
C GLU A 198 -14.68 -4.53 -2.53
N LEU A 199 -13.74 -4.47 -3.49
CA LEU A 199 -12.52 -3.68 -3.35
C LEU A 199 -12.81 -2.19 -3.20
N ARG A 200 -13.69 -1.61 -4.04
CA ARG A 200 -14.02 -0.18 -3.95
C ARG A 200 -14.73 0.16 -2.63
N THR A 201 -15.67 -0.68 -2.20
CA THR A 201 -16.34 -0.55 -0.89
C THR A 201 -15.34 -0.57 0.24
N PHE A 202 -14.40 -1.51 0.22
CA PHE A 202 -13.32 -1.57 1.19
C PHE A 202 -12.45 -0.29 1.19
N LEU A 203 -11.99 0.16 0.01
CA LEU A 203 -11.17 1.37 -0.10
C LEU A 203 -11.88 2.62 0.41
N SER A 204 -13.20 2.73 0.18
CA SER A 204 -13.99 3.87 0.64
C SER A 204 -13.90 4.08 2.16
N ALA A 205 -13.85 2.98 2.93
CA ALA A 205 -13.74 3.02 4.38
C ALA A 205 -12.38 3.56 4.87
N TYR A 206 -11.32 3.43 4.06
CA TYR A 206 -10.02 4.03 4.35
C TYR A 206 -9.96 5.49 3.92
N PHE A 207 -10.49 5.83 2.74
CA PHE A 207 -10.42 7.19 2.22
C PHE A 207 -11.31 8.18 2.94
N VAL A 208 -12.36 7.72 3.64
CA VAL A 208 -13.17 8.59 4.51
C VAL A 208 -12.34 9.31 5.59
N VAL A 209 -11.22 8.72 6.03
CA VAL A 209 -10.36 9.33 7.07
C VAL A 209 -9.60 10.57 6.57
N LEU A 210 -9.48 10.73 5.25
CA LEU A 210 -8.85 11.90 4.64
C LEU A 210 -9.80 13.11 4.57
N GLN A 211 -11.10 12.89 4.80
CA GLN A 211 -12.06 13.99 4.84
C GLN A 211 -11.88 14.82 6.12
N PRO A 212 -12.14 16.14 6.07
CA PRO A 212 -12.23 16.96 7.26
C PRO A 212 -13.25 16.35 8.24
N LEU A 213 -12.90 16.34 9.53
CA LEU A 213 -13.85 15.88 10.54
C LEU A 213 -15.06 16.81 10.57
N PRO A 214 -16.29 16.28 10.66
CA PRO A 214 -17.46 17.12 10.81
C PRO A 214 -17.32 17.96 12.08
N LEU A 215 -17.75 19.22 12.00
CA LEU A 215 -17.80 20.09 13.18
C LEU A 215 -18.68 19.44 14.26
N PRO A 216 -18.28 19.49 15.55
CA PRO A 216 -19.11 18.99 16.63
C PRO A 216 -20.51 19.62 16.59
N ARG A 217 -21.56 18.79 16.51
CA ARG A 217 -22.95 19.25 16.54
C ARG A 217 -23.44 19.31 17.99
N ILE A 218 -23.00 20.34 18.73
CA ILE A 218 -23.46 20.58 20.10
C ILE A 218 -24.53 21.69 20.06
N GLU A 219 -25.74 21.35 20.50
CA GLU A 219 -26.85 22.30 20.63
C GLU A 219 -26.47 23.43 21.60
N GLY A 220 -26.78 24.69 21.25
CA GLY A 220 -26.43 25.87 22.07
C GLY A 220 -25.03 26.45 21.84
N LEU A 221 -24.23 25.88 20.94
CA LEU A 221 -22.89 26.39 20.57
C LEU A 221 -22.78 26.97 19.17
N SER A 222 -23.90 27.09 18.44
CA SER A 222 -23.90 27.81 17.17
C SER A 222 -23.48 29.27 17.42
N PRO A 223 -22.47 29.80 16.69
CA PRO A 223 -21.98 31.19 16.87
C PRO A 223 -23.00 32.28 16.49
N SER A 224 -24.28 31.93 16.31
CA SER A 224 -25.30 32.78 15.71
C SER A 224 -26.64 32.67 16.43
N SER A 225 -26.71 33.14 17.66
CA SER A 225 -27.94 33.74 18.20
C SER A 225 -27.67 34.42 19.54
N SER A 226 -27.18 35.65 19.44
CA SER A 226 -27.33 36.65 20.49
C SER A 226 -28.83 36.88 20.77
N SER A 227 -29.40 36.18 21.74
CA SER A 227 -30.69 36.55 22.32
C SER A 227 -30.89 35.89 23.67
N SER A 228 -30.49 36.62 24.71
CA SER A 228 -31.24 36.80 25.97
C SER A 228 -32.27 35.72 26.32
N SER A 229 -31.92 34.79 27.19
CA SER A 229 -32.83 34.37 28.27
C SER A 229 -32.12 33.51 29.31
N SER A 230 -32.25 33.99 30.53
CA SER A 230 -31.89 33.36 31.78
C SER A 230 -32.62 32.04 31.98
N SER A 231 -31.90 30.92 32.05
CA SER A 231 -32.34 29.77 32.84
C SER A 231 -31.16 28.92 33.29
N SER A 232 -31.18 28.63 34.58
CA SER A 232 -30.19 27.94 35.38
C SER A 232 -30.09 26.46 35.01
N SER A 233 -29.11 26.10 34.18
CA SER A 233 -28.59 24.74 34.11
C SER A 233 -27.10 24.78 34.43
N SER A 234 -26.71 24.00 35.43
CA SER A 234 -25.40 24.03 36.09
C SER A 234 -24.34 23.21 35.34
N SER A 235 -24.37 23.19 34.01
CA SER A 235 -23.22 22.69 33.25
C SER A 235 -22.12 23.73 33.33
N SER A 236 -20.98 23.37 33.94
CA SER A 236 -19.86 24.29 34.10
C SER A 236 -19.43 24.78 32.70
N PRO A 237 -19.33 26.09 32.44
CA PRO A 237 -18.81 26.64 31.19
C PRO A 237 -17.46 26.01 30.77
N ASP A 238 -16.69 25.52 31.75
CA ASP A 238 -15.42 24.82 31.53
C ASP A 238 -15.56 23.46 30.84
N ASP A 239 -16.65 22.73 31.02
CA ASP A 239 -16.84 21.41 30.39
C ASP A 239 -17.15 21.56 28.89
N ILE A 240 -17.95 22.57 28.55
CA ILE A 240 -18.23 22.95 27.16
C ILE A 240 -16.97 23.53 26.52
N ALA A 241 -16.25 24.41 27.23
CA ALA A 241 -14.98 24.92 26.77
C ALA A 241 -13.97 23.78 26.54
N ARG A 242 -13.92 22.73 27.36
CA ARG A 242 -13.06 21.54 27.15
C ARG A 242 -13.48 20.67 25.96
N LEU A 243 -14.77 20.55 25.68
CA LEU A 243 -15.26 19.83 24.49
C LEU A 243 -14.98 20.59 23.18
N VAL A 244 -15.03 21.93 23.23
CA VAL A 244 -14.78 22.82 22.09
C VAL A 244 -13.30 23.19 21.93
N SER A 245 -12.52 23.23 23.00
CA SER A 245 -11.07 23.50 23.01
C SER A 245 -10.21 22.29 22.62
N ARG A 246 -10.76 21.36 21.83
CA ARG A 246 -9.89 20.60 20.94
C ARG A 246 -9.13 21.64 20.12
N PRO A 247 -7.79 21.58 20.01
CA PRO A 247 -7.02 22.64 19.37
C PRO A 247 -7.62 22.90 17.98
N SER A 248 -8.16 24.10 17.77
CA SER A 248 -8.92 24.48 16.57
C SER A 248 -8.09 24.21 15.31
N ASP A 249 -6.79 24.46 15.41
CA ASP A 249 -5.79 24.18 14.38
C ASP A 249 -5.72 22.70 14.02
N ARG A 250 -5.93 21.80 14.99
CA ARG A 250 -5.94 20.36 14.77
C ARG A 250 -7.25 19.83 14.16
N GLN A 251 -8.34 20.59 14.20
CA GLN A 251 -9.60 20.20 13.55
C GLN A 251 -9.73 20.76 12.12
N GLN A 252 -9.05 21.87 11.83
CA GLN A 252 -9.16 22.53 10.52
C GLN A 252 -8.20 21.95 9.47
N GLN A 253 -7.08 21.35 9.86
CA GLN A 253 -6.16 20.76 8.90
C GLN A 253 -6.62 19.34 8.51
N PRO A 254 -6.95 19.10 7.23
CA PRO A 254 -7.31 17.77 6.76
C PRO A 254 -6.13 16.82 6.94
N ARG A 255 -6.40 15.54 7.22
CA ARG A 255 -5.36 14.52 7.20
C ARG A 255 -4.83 14.38 5.78
N LEU A 256 -3.51 14.46 5.61
CA LEU A 256 -2.88 14.30 4.31
C LEU A 256 -2.62 12.82 3.98
N PHE A 257 -2.45 11.98 5.00
CA PHE A 257 -2.11 10.57 4.88
C PHE A 257 -3.03 9.71 5.75
N LEU A 258 -3.04 8.41 5.49
CA LEU A 258 -3.86 7.44 6.20
C LEU A 258 -3.26 7.12 7.57
N SER A 259 -1.94 6.97 7.63
CA SER A 259 -1.21 6.66 8.87
C SER A 259 -1.05 7.86 9.80
N SER A 260 -0.98 9.08 9.28
CA SER A 260 -0.83 10.28 10.11
C SER A 260 -1.29 11.55 9.41
N ARG A 261 -1.17 12.71 10.08
CA ARG A 261 -1.63 13.98 9.53
C ARG A 261 -0.70 14.51 8.45
N SER A 262 0.61 14.33 8.61
CA SER A 262 1.63 15.04 7.83
C SER A 262 2.68 14.12 7.20
N GLN A 263 2.74 12.84 7.60
CA GLN A 263 3.71 11.89 7.07
C GLN A 263 3.05 10.56 6.66
N PRO A 264 3.44 9.96 5.53
CA PRO A 264 2.95 8.63 5.17
C PRO A 264 3.56 7.59 6.11
N GLY A 265 2.81 6.52 6.36
CA GLY A 265 3.29 5.36 7.13
C GLY A 265 2.91 4.05 6.46
N LEU A 266 2.98 2.96 7.21
CA LEU A 266 2.82 1.61 6.67
C LEU A 266 1.46 1.37 5.98
N LEU A 267 0.38 2.01 6.45
CA LEU A 267 -0.94 1.89 5.79
C LEU A 267 -0.92 2.55 4.41
N ASP A 268 -0.33 3.75 4.32
CA ASP A 268 -0.15 4.45 3.05
C ASP A 268 0.72 3.64 2.09
N PHE A 269 1.84 3.09 2.58
CA PHE A 269 2.75 2.32 1.75
C PHE A 269 2.14 1.03 1.23
N ILE A 270 1.34 0.32 2.03
CA ILE A 270 0.62 -0.88 1.59
C ILE A 270 -0.35 -0.51 0.47
N LEU A 271 -1.26 0.44 0.71
CA LEU A 271 -2.25 0.83 -0.30
C LEU A 271 -1.59 1.37 -1.57
N PHE A 272 -0.53 2.16 -1.42
CA PHE A 272 0.17 2.73 -2.57
C PHE A 272 0.95 1.67 -3.35
N GLY A 273 1.51 0.66 -2.69
CA GLY A 273 2.08 -0.51 -3.37
C GLY A 273 1.06 -1.22 -4.27
N TRP A 274 -0.20 -1.34 -3.83
CA TRP A 274 -1.28 -1.93 -4.64
C TRP A 274 -1.81 -0.99 -5.73
N PHE A 275 -1.79 0.32 -5.49
CA PHE A 275 -1.98 1.31 -6.56
C PHE A 275 -0.95 1.12 -7.68
N LEU A 276 0.34 1.05 -7.32
CA LEU A 276 1.43 0.85 -8.29
C LEU A 276 1.33 -0.50 -9.00
N PHE A 277 0.90 -1.55 -8.30
CA PHE A 277 0.66 -2.88 -8.90
C PHE A 277 -0.38 -2.83 -10.01
N THR A 278 -1.56 -2.23 -9.78
CA THR A 278 -2.55 -2.13 -10.87
C THR A 278 -2.14 -1.12 -11.92
N HIS A 279 -1.50 -0.01 -11.54
CA HIS A 279 -1.03 1.01 -12.49
C HIS A 279 -0.08 0.44 -13.54
N THR A 280 0.83 -0.43 -13.10
CA THR A 280 1.83 -1.07 -13.97
C THR A 280 1.28 -2.32 -14.68
N ALA A 281 0.33 -3.04 -14.08
CA ALA A 281 -0.31 -4.19 -14.71
C ALA A 281 -1.29 -3.76 -15.83
N ASP A 282 -2.28 -2.93 -15.50
CA ASP A 282 -3.38 -2.49 -16.36
C ASP A 282 -3.86 -1.08 -15.93
N ARG A 283 -3.53 -0.07 -16.73
CA ARG A 283 -3.86 1.34 -16.45
C ARG A 283 -5.38 1.60 -16.43
N ALA A 284 -6.15 0.92 -17.27
CA ALA A 284 -7.60 1.09 -17.28
C ALA A 284 -8.23 0.49 -16.02
N LEU A 285 -7.72 -0.66 -15.56
CA LEU A 285 -8.11 -1.23 -14.28
C LEU A 285 -7.68 -0.34 -13.10
N ASN A 286 -6.50 0.27 -13.16
CA ASN A 286 -6.05 1.21 -12.12
C ASN A 286 -7.02 2.39 -11.98
N GLU A 287 -7.43 3.02 -13.09
CA GLU A 287 -8.46 4.06 -13.08
C GLU A 287 -9.79 3.54 -12.53
N ALA A 288 -10.21 2.33 -12.91
CA ALA A 288 -11.42 1.69 -12.39
C ALA A 288 -11.41 1.50 -10.87
N VAL A 289 -10.28 1.09 -10.29
CA VAL A 289 -10.15 0.87 -8.85
C VAL A 289 -10.03 2.20 -8.08
N TRP A 290 -9.22 3.13 -8.58
CA TRP A 290 -8.75 4.28 -7.79
C TRP A 290 -9.37 5.63 -8.17
N ALA A 291 -10.31 5.68 -9.13
CA ALA A 291 -11.05 6.91 -9.43
C ALA A 291 -12.04 7.28 -8.30
N HIS A 292 -12.23 8.60 -8.13
CA HIS A 292 -13.19 9.15 -7.17
C HIS A 292 -14.60 8.58 -7.39
N THR A 293 -15.05 8.52 -8.64
CA THR A 293 -16.36 7.99 -9.06
C THR A 293 -16.24 6.59 -9.66
N SER A 294 -17.37 5.89 -9.81
CA SER A 294 -17.44 4.52 -10.37
C SER A 294 -17.63 4.47 -11.89
N ASP A 295 -17.63 5.60 -12.58
CA ASP A 295 -17.74 5.69 -14.05
C ASP A 295 -16.63 4.91 -14.75
N LYS A 296 -15.38 5.06 -14.29
CA LYS A 296 -14.22 4.31 -14.81
C LYS A 296 -14.34 2.81 -14.55
N ALA A 297 -14.87 2.44 -13.39
CA ALA A 297 -15.13 1.04 -13.04
C ALA A 297 -16.16 0.39 -13.97
N ARG A 298 -17.27 1.07 -14.19
CA ARG A 298 -18.34 0.62 -15.10
C ARG A 298 -17.82 0.52 -16.54
N ALA A 299 -17.07 1.52 -17.00
CA ALA A 299 -16.45 1.51 -18.33
C ALA A 299 -15.48 0.34 -18.49
N TRP A 300 -14.62 0.07 -17.50
CA TRP A 300 -13.70 -1.07 -17.55
C TRP A 300 -14.47 -2.39 -17.63
N LEU A 301 -15.51 -2.61 -16.82
CA LEU A 301 -16.35 -3.81 -16.88
C LEU A 301 -17.04 -3.99 -18.25
N GLN A 302 -17.46 -2.90 -18.89
CA GLN A 302 -18.10 -2.91 -20.20
C GLN A 302 -17.16 -3.34 -21.33
N HIS A 303 -15.87 -3.04 -21.22
CA HIS A 303 -14.88 -3.32 -22.27
C HIS A 303 -14.01 -4.55 -21.98
N HIS A 304 -13.75 -4.85 -20.71
CA HIS A 304 -12.84 -5.92 -20.30
C HIS A 304 -13.33 -7.28 -20.79
N GLN A 305 -12.44 -8.01 -21.49
CA GLN A 305 -12.75 -9.30 -22.12
C GLN A 305 -14.02 -9.26 -22.98
N GLY A 306 -14.20 -8.20 -23.75
CA GLY A 306 -15.36 -8.05 -24.64
C GLY A 306 -16.68 -7.82 -23.91
N GLY A 307 -16.64 -7.26 -22.70
CA GLY A 307 -17.83 -6.98 -21.90
C GLY A 307 -18.41 -8.21 -21.20
N ARG A 308 -17.62 -9.28 -21.06
CA ARG A 308 -18.03 -10.51 -20.34
C ARG A 308 -18.52 -10.22 -18.91
N PHE A 309 -17.99 -9.18 -18.27
CA PHE A 309 -18.35 -8.77 -16.91
C PHE A 309 -19.15 -7.47 -16.87
N ALA A 310 -19.75 -7.07 -17.99
CA ALA A 310 -20.63 -5.91 -18.02
C ALA A 310 -21.78 -6.09 -17.04
N LEU A 311 -22.14 -5.01 -16.35
CA LEU A 311 -23.25 -5.01 -15.41
C LEU A 311 -24.57 -5.29 -16.15
N GLN A 312 -25.48 -6.00 -15.48
CA GLN A 312 -26.79 -6.38 -16.02
C GLN A 312 -27.91 -5.98 -15.05
N GLY A 313 -29.15 -5.96 -15.54
CA GLY A 313 -30.32 -5.66 -14.72
C GLY A 313 -30.28 -4.27 -14.08
N GLU A 314 -30.72 -4.16 -12.83
CA GLU A 314 -30.75 -2.90 -12.07
C GLU A 314 -29.36 -2.26 -11.95
N ALA A 315 -28.32 -3.07 -11.71
CA ALA A 315 -26.95 -2.57 -11.60
C ALA A 315 -26.47 -1.81 -12.86
N ALA A 316 -27.05 -2.09 -14.03
CA ALA A 316 -26.75 -1.40 -15.29
C ALA A 316 -27.53 -0.08 -15.48
N GLN A 317 -28.58 0.17 -14.70
CA GLN A 317 -29.54 1.27 -14.95
C GLN A 317 -29.02 2.67 -14.55
N GLY A 318 -27.91 2.76 -13.81
CA GLY A 318 -27.30 4.05 -13.47
C GLY A 318 -26.42 4.00 -12.23
N VAL A 319 -25.81 5.14 -11.91
CA VAL A 319 -24.98 5.32 -10.71
C VAL A 319 -25.86 5.18 -9.46
N GLY A 320 -25.36 4.45 -8.47
CA GLY A 320 -26.02 4.12 -7.20
C GLY A 320 -26.78 2.79 -7.22
N GLN A 321 -26.83 2.09 -8.36
CA GLN A 321 -27.52 0.81 -8.49
C GLN A 321 -26.59 -0.41 -8.38
N TRP A 322 -25.28 -0.20 -8.45
CA TRP A 322 -24.27 -1.25 -8.27
C TRP A 322 -23.52 -1.02 -6.96
N GLU A 323 -23.25 -2.08 -6.20
CA GLU A 323 -22.53 -1.99 -4.92
C GLU A 323 -21.15 -1.30 -5.04
N GLY A 324 -20.52 -1.33 -6.22
CA GLY A 324 -19.26 -0.63 -6.50
C GLY A 324 -19.39 0.88 -6.75
N ASP A 325 -20.61 1.43 -6.75
CA ASP A 325 -20.90 2.86 -6.89
C ASP A 325 -20.63 3.66 -5.60
N VAL A 326 -19.52 3.34 -4.94
CA VAL A 326 -19.04 4.08 -3.78
C VAL A 326 -18.04 5.14 -4.21
N PRO A 327 -18.14 6.38 -3.69
CA PRO A 327 -17.14 7.39 -3.92
C PRO A 327 -15.87 7.11 -3.11
N LEU A 328 -14.71 7.49 -3.66
CA LEU A 328 -13.42 7.45 -2.97
C LEU A 328 -12.95 8.88 -2.72
N PRO A 329 -13.43 9.57 -1.67
CA PRO A 329 -13.12 10.98 -1.45
C PRO A 329 -11.64 11.19 -1.12
N GLY A 330 -10.99 12.12 -1.81
CA GLY A 330 -9.59 12.48 -1.57
C GLY A 330 -8.55 11.48 -2.11
N VAL A 331 -8.98 10.40 -2.78
CA VAL A 331 -8.07 9.38 -3.36
C VAL A 331 -7.09 10.00 -4.35
N GLU A 332 -7.55 10.87 -5.25
CA GLU A 332 -6.70 11.48 -6.28
C GLU A 332 -5.63 12.39 -5.67
N ALA A 333 -6.02 13.21 -4.69
CA ALA A 333 -5.10 14.07 -3.96
C ALA A 333 -4.10 13.26 -3.13
N TRP A 334 -4.53 12.12 -2.56
CA TRP A 334 -3.63 11.20 -1.87
C TRP A 334 -2.66 10.53 -2.84
N VAL A 335 -3.12 10.05 -4.00
CA VAL A 335 -2.25 9.45 -5.04
C VAL A 335 -1.21 10.46 -5.52
N ASP A 336 -1.60 11.70 -5.81
CA ASP A 336 -0.65 12.73 -6.26
C ASP A 336 0.42 13.05 -5.18
N ARG A 337 0.02 13.13 -3.91
CA ARG A 337 0.96 13.25 -2.79
C ARG A 337 1.91 12.05 -2.71
N MET A 338 1.39 10.83 -2.80
CA MET A 338 2.20 9.61 -2.73
C MET A 338 3.20 9.52 -3.89
N LEU A 339 2.80 9.91 -5.11
CA LEU A 339 3.68 9.98 -6.28
C LEU A 339 4.78 11.04 -6.15
N SER A 340 4.53 12.08 -5.36
CA SER A 340 5.46 13.20 -5.15
C SER A 340 6.43 12.98 -3.98
N LEU A 341 6.30 11.88 -3.24
CA LEU A 341 7.17 11.58 -2.09
C LEU A 341 8.64 11.46 -2.48
N TYR A 342 9.51 11.82 -1.53
CA TYR A 342 10.96 11.57 -1.57
C TYR A 342 11.60 12.04 -2.89
N ASP A 343 11.42 13.33 -3.21
CA ASP A 343 11.91 13.95 -4.46
C ASP A 343 11.34 13.31 -5.74
N ASN A 344 10.03 13.05 -5.72
CA ASN A 344 9.28 12.40 -6.80
C ASN A 344 9.76 10.97 -7.09
N TYR A 345 10.35 10.26 -6.12
CA TYR A 345 10.94 8.94 -6.32
C TYR A 345 10.00 7.93 -7.01
N PRO A 346 8.73 7.75 -6.59
CA PRO A 346 7.83 6.82 -7.28
C PRO A 346 7.52 7.26 -8.72
N ARG A 347 7.28 8.57 -8.93
CA ARG A 347 7.00 9.13 -10.26
C ARG A 347 8.18 8.97 -11.21
N LYS A 348 9.41 9.20 -10.73
CA LYS A 348 10.65 8.98 -11.48
C LYS A 348 10.78 7.52 -11.93
N ILE A 349 10.53 6.57 -11.02
CA ILE A 349 10.54 5.14 -11.37
C ILE A 349 9.48 4.84 -12.42
N LEU A 350 8.23 5.29 -12.26
CA LEU A 350 7.15 5.06 -13.23
C LEU A 350 7.41 5.68 -14.60
N ASN A 351 8.12 6.81 -14.64
CA ASN A 351 8.53 7.46 -15.89
C ASN A 351 9.77 6.82 -16.53
N GLY A 352 10.34 5.80 -15.88
CA GLY A 352 11.54 5.14 -16.36
C GLY A 352 12.77 6.04 -16.26
N GLU A 353 12.89 6.86 -15.22
CA GLU A 353 14.11 7.61 -14.92
C GLU A 353 15.14 6.70 -14.21
N ILE A 354 16.44 7.01 -14.34
CA ILE A 354 17.47 6.29 -13.56
C ILE A 354 17.49 6.93 -12.19
N VAL A 355 17.33 6.11 -11.16
CA VAL A 355 17.30 6.57 -9.77
C VAL A 355 18.38 5.85 -9.00
N ASP A 356 19.12 6.60 -8.18
CA ASP A 356 20.19 6.03 -7.34
C ASP A 356 19.65 4.89 -6.46
N GLY A 357 20.35 3.77 -6.50
CA GLY A 357 19.98 2.54 -5.81
C GLY A 357 19.01 1.63 -6.58
N GLU A 358 18.41 2.07 -7.68
CA GLU A 358 17.60 1.20 -8.56
C GLU A 358 18.45 0.62 -9.71
N PRO A 359 18.09 -0.55 -10.25
CA PRO A 359 18.77 -1.10 -11.43
C PRO A 359 18.53 -0.23 -12.66
N ALA A 360 19.61 0.10 -13.38
CA ALA A 360 19.50 0.89 -14.61
C ALA A 360 18.87 0.10 -15.77
N VAL A 361 19.15 -1.22 -15.83
CA VAL A 361 18.67 -2.19 -16.82
C VAL A 361 18.63 -3.57 -16.13
N LEU A 362 17.79 -4.49 -16.62
CA LEU A 362 17.82 -5.91 -16.21
C LEU A 362 18.97 -6.68 -16.82
#